data_AF-A0A5C4SQ88-F1
#
_entry.id   AF-A0A5C4SQ88-F1
#
_cell.length_a   1.000
_cell.length_b   1.000
_cell.length_c   1.000
_cell.angle_alpha   90.00
_cell.angle_beta   90.00
_cell.angle_gamma   90.00
#
_symmetry.space_group_name_H-M   'P 1'
#
loop_
_entity.id
_entity.type
_entity.pdbx_description
1 polymer ?
#
loop_
_entity_poly.entity_id
_entity_poly.type
_entity_poly.pdbx_seq_one_letter_code
_entity_poly.pdbx_strand_id
1 'polypeptide(L)'
;MNNKELIDFALSLVSANSEQQVINILSSKELWDNDSAWRLYGDKENNYSTIGAQQSRPEAALVEKLINSVDSVLTSECLNNSINPESSEAPKTIRKAVSQFFDIHNGMLYNITPTERTKLANRIGLVATGNTAKKGYACYSIFDDGEGQTPNKMPKTFLSIGEKNKLKIPFVQGKFNMGSTGVLRFCGKRNLQLILTKRNPSLPVDENDSSNDKWGFTIVKRIYPDGNYKSSRYVYLVNPINQESNSNQVFQFTSESLPILPGKYPIAHENPMLFGSYIKLYEYQMEGLRTNLTLDPYNRLSLLMPSLALPIRLYERREGYQANSAETTLNGLSVRLEEDKRNNLESEEWPSSHDISVLGEKMKMKVYAFKKDFSTNKKPTQKYVKDEGIIFTINGQTHGFINKRFFHRRAIGLGNLSDSCLVLKYGYRLKIDLRCF
;
A
#
# COMPACT_ATOMS: atom_id res chain seq x y z
N MET A 1 28.50 15.89 -4.25
CA MET A 1 28.05 15.14 -5.45
C MET A 1 27.35 16.11 -6.38
N ASN A 2 27.65 16.09 -7.67
CA ASN A 2 26.93 16.89 -8.67
C ASN A 2 25.56 16.25 -9.02
N ASN A 3 24.74 16.95 -9.81
CA ASN A 3 23.38 16.50 -10.13
C ASN A 3 23.33 15.13 -10.81
N LYS A 4 24.25 14.86 -11.75
CA LYS A 4 24.32 13.57 -12.47
C LYS A 4 24.68 12.44 -11.52
N GLU A 5 25.68 12.65 -10.67
CA GLU A 5 26.08 11.67 -9.64
C GLU A 5 24.95 11.34 -8.67
N LEU A 6 24.10 12.31 -8.34
CA LEU A 6 22.93 12.12 -7.48
C LEU A 6 21.82 11.33 -8.17
N ILE A 7 21.58 11.56 -9.46
CA ILE A 7 20.66 10.76 -10.28
C ILE A 7 21.16 9.31 -10.33
N ASP A 8 22.43 9.10 -10.68
CA ASP A 8 23.03 7.77 -10.78
C ASP A 8 22.99 7.05 -9.42
N PHE A 9 23.21 7.78 -8.32
CA PHE A 9 23.06 7.26 -6.97
C PHE A 9 21.63 6.81 -6.69
N ALA A 10 20.62 7.64 -6.94
CA ALA A 10 19.23 7.26 -6.74
C ALA A 10 18.84 6.04 -7.59
N LEU A 11 19.23 6.00 -8.87
CA LEU A 11 18.93 4.89 -9.79
C LEU A 11 19.64 3.59 -9.38
N SER A 12 20.85 3.66 -8.81
CA SER A 12 21.54 2.48 -8.29
C SER A 12 20.77 1.87 -7.10
N LEU A 13 20.20 2.70 -6.22
CA LEU A 13 19.37 2.24 -5.11
C LEU A 13 18.04 1.64 -5.60
N VAL A 14 17.41 2.25 -6.60
CA VAL A 14 16.21 1.71 -7.25
C VAL A 14 16.48 0.33 -7.85
N SER A 15 17.64 0.15 -8.48
CA SER A 15 18.02 -1.08 -9.16
C SER A 15 18.47 -2.20 -8.21
N ALA A 16 18.93 -1.86 -7.00
CA ALA A 16 19.35 -2.84 -6.00
C ALA A 16 18.21 -3.77 -5.58
N ASN A 17 18.48 -5.08 -5.56
CA ASN A 17 17.52 -6.16 -5.34
C ASN A 17 17.80 -6.97 -4.06
N SER A 18 18.71 -6.50 -3.21
CA SER A 18 18.96 -7.04 -1.87
C SER A 18 19.47 -5.95 -0.93
N GLU A 19 19.39 -6.19 0.39
CA GLU A 19 19.97 -5.27 1.36
C GLU A 19 21.49 -5.18 1.19
N GLN A 20 22.15 -6.29 0.86
CA GLN A 20 23.59 -6.30 0.67
C GLN A 20 24.04 -5.38 -0.48
N GLN A 21 23.28 -5.33 -1.58
CA GLN A 21 23.58 -4.40 -2.67
C GLN A 21 23.45 -2.94 -2.25
N VAL A 22 22.41 -2.61 -1.46
CA VAL A 22 22.25 -1.25 -0.90
C VAL A 22 23.41 -0.89 0.02
N ILE A 23 23.80 -1.82 0.91
CA ILE A 23 24.93 -1.62 1.82
C ILE A 23 26.20 -1.35 1.01
N ASN A 24 26.49 -2.15 -0.01
CA ASN A 24 27.68 -1.96 -0.86
C ASN A 24 27.67 -0.60 -1.57
N ILE A 25 26.53 -0.16 -2.11
CA ILE A 25 26.38 1.16 -2.74
C ILE A 25 26.69 2.26 -1.73
N LEU A 26 26.12 2.19 -0.53
CA LEU A 26 26.32 3.20 0.52
C LEU A 26 27.74 3.19 1.09
N SER A 27 28.36 2.01 1.25
CA SER A 27 29.75 1.86 1.70
C SER A 27 30.74 2.42 0.68
N SER A 28 30.52 2.19 -0.62
CA SER A 28 31.37 2.77 -1.68
C SER A 28 31.34 4.30 -1.75
N LYS A 29 30.33 4.92 -1.11
CA LYS A 29 30.17 6.37 -1.00
C LYS A 29 30.49 6.90 0.40
N GLU A 30 31.04 6.05 1.28
CA GLU A 30 31.40 6.39 2.66
C GLU A 30 30.20 6.88 3.51
N LEU A 31 28.98 6.45 3.16
CA LEU A 31 27.74 6.84 3.86
C LEU A 31 27.25 5.79 4.86
N TRP A 32 27.57 4.52 4.65
CA TRP A 32 27.00 3.44 5.47
C TRP A 32 27.42 3.51 6.94
N ASP A 33 28.71 3.70 7.18
CA ASP A 33 29.35 3.74 8.50
C ASP A 33 29.57 5.18 9.02
N ASN A 34 29.11 6.20 8.29
CA ASN A 34 29.21 7.60 8.69
C ASN A 34 27.97 8.04 9.47
N ASP A 35 28.08 8.16 10.79
CA ASP A 35 26.97 8.56 11.68
C ASP A 35 26.34 9.92 11.31
N SER A 36 27.12 10.87 10.78
CA SER A 36 26.59 12.17 10.36
C SER A 36 25.64 12.09 9.15
N ALA A 37 25.68 10.98 8.39
CA ALA A 37 24.78 10.73 7.29
C ALA A 37 23.42 10.14 7.74
N TRP A 38 23.21 9.91 9.05
CA TRP A 38 22.02 9.23 9.56
C TRP A 38 21.27 10.10 10.59
N ARG A 39 20.03 10.45 10.26
CA ARG A 39 19.13 11.20 11.15
C ARG A 39 18.06 10.29 11.73
N LEU A 40 17.67 10.52 12.99
CA LEU A 40 16.62 9.75 13.65
C LEU A 40 15.29 9.85 12.90
N TYR A 41 14.67 8.71 12.64
CA TYR A 41 13.34 8.68 12.03
C TYR A 41 12.32 9.37 12.95
N GLY A 42 11.57 10.33 12.42
CA GLY A 42 10.64 11.18 13.15
C GLY A 42 11.28 12.06 14.21
N ASP A 43 12.61 12.26 14.17
CA ASP A 43 13.38 13.01 15.18
C ASP A 43 13.12 12.54 16.62
N LYS A 44 12.91 11.22 16.80
CA LYS A 44 12.59 10.58 18.08
C LYS A 44 13.54 9.43 18.35
N GLU A 45 14.18 9.42 19.53
CA GLU A 45 15.09 8.33 19.92
C GLU A 45 14.36 6.99 20.13
N ASN A 46 13.21 6.99 20.82
CA ASN A 46 12.42 5.78 21.06
C ASN A 46 11.43 5.46 19.91
N ASN A 47 11.88 5.61 18.67
CA ASN A 47 11.04 5.38 17.50
C ASN A 47 10.78 3.88 17.22
N TYR A 48 11.67 2.98 17.64
CA TYR A 48 11.56 1.56 17.33
C TYR A 48 10.34 0.90 17.98
N SER A 49 10.07 1.20 19.26
CA SER A 49 8.89 0.68 19.97
C SER A 49 7.59 1.15 19.32
N THR A 50 7.56 2.45 18.96
CA THR A 50 6.39 3.08 18.32
C THR A 50 6.12 2.46 16.95
N ILE A 51 7.16 2.25 16.13
CA ILE A 51 7.05 1.65 14.80
C ILE A 51 6.71 0.15 14.90
N GLY A 52 7.35 -0.58 15.80
CA GLY A 52 7.16 -2.02 15.98
C GLY A 52 5.76 -2.41 16.46
N ALA A 53 5.07 -1.51 17.16
CA ALA A 53 3.70 -1.73 17.63
C ALA A 53 2.61 -1.55 16.55
N GLN A 54 2.94 -0.98 15.38
CA GLN A 54 1.94 -0.57 14.39
C GLN A 54 1.27 -1.73 13.66
N GLN A 55 2.03 -2.78 13.34
CA GLN A 55 1.53 -3.89 12.56
C GLN A 55 2.25 -5.19 12.89
N SER A 56 1.49 -6.28 12.98
CA SER A 56 1.98 -7.62 13.26
C SER A 56 2.05 -8.50 12.02
N ARG A 57 1.38 -8.11 10.92
CA ARG A 57 1.28 -8.90 9.68
C ARG A 57 1.87 -8.16 8.47
N PRO A 58 2.79 -8.77 7.69
CA PRO A 58 3.46 -8.11 6.58
C PRO A 58 2.49 -7.69 5.46
N GLU A 59 1.50 -8.52 5.13
CA GLU A 59 0.53 -8.20 4.09
C GLU A 59 -0.39 -7.04 4.49
N ALA A 60 -0.70 -6.89 5.77
CA ALA A 60 -1.50 -5.78 6.27
C ALA A 60 -0.68 -4.48 6.29
N ALA A 61 0.60 -4.54 6.65
CA ALA A 61 1.50 -3.38 6.55
C ALA A 61 1.66 -2.91 5.10
N LEU A 62 1.74 -3.85 4.16
CA LEU A 62 1.82 -3.54 2.73
C LEU A 62 0.55 -2.85 2.22
N VAL A 63 -0.63 -3.33 2.65
CA VAL A 63 -1.93 -2.70 2.32
C VAL A 63 -1.97 -1.25 2.76
N GLU A 64 -1.45 -0.90 3.95
CA GLU A 64 -1.40 0.49 4.40
C GLU A 64 -0.60 1.39 3.44
N LYS A 65 0.51 0.90 2.86
CA LYS A 65 1.26 1.67 1.85
C LYS A 65 0.48 1.84 0.55
N LEU A 66 -0.15 0.77 0.06
CA LEU A 66 -0.98 0.81 -1.16
C LEU A 66 -2.16 1.77 -1.01
N ILE A 67 -2.81 1.76 0.15
CA ILE A 67 -3.89 2.68 0.47
C ILE A 67 -3.40 4.12 0.55
N ASN A 68 -2.21 4.37 1.09
CA ASN A 68 -1.61 5.70 1.08
C ASN A 68 -1.38 6.22 -0.35
N SER A 69 -1.01 5.35 -1.30
CA SER A 69 -0.91 5.71 -2.72
C SER A 69 -2.27 6.03 -3.34
N VAL A 70 -3.34 5.29 -3.00
CA VAL A 70 -4.71 5.64 -3.41
C VAL A 70 -5.11 7.02 -2.88
N ASP A 71 -4.87 7.28 -1.60
CA ASP A 71 -5.17 8.57 -0.97
C ASP A 71 -4.34 9.71 -1.61
N SER A 72 -3.07 9.45 -1.96
CA SER A 72 -2.18 10.41 -2.64
C SER A 72 -2.74 10.83 -4.00
N VAL A 73 -3.23 9.85 -4.80
CA VAL A 73 -3.85 10.12 -6.10
C VAL A 73 -5.16 10.90 -5.94
N LEU A 74 -6.04 10.50 -5.02
CA LEU A 74 -7.29 11.22 -4.75
C LEU A 74 -7.05 12.67 -4.26
N THR A 75 -6.03 12.87 -3.43
CA THR A 75 -5.65 14.19 -2.92
C THR A 75 -5.09 15.06 -4.05
N SER A 76 -4.26 14.48 -4.92
CA SER A 76 -3.75 15.14 -6.13
C SER A 76 -4.89 15.65 -7.00
N GLU A 77 -5.91 14.81 -7.27
CA GLU A 77 -7.08 15.22 -8.06
C GLU A 77 -7.90 16.32 -7.38
N CYS A 78 -8.10 16.23 -6.07
CA CYS A 78 -8.80 17.26 -5.31
C CYS A 78 -8.10 18.63 -5.47
N LEU A 79 -6.78 18.65 -5.32
CA LEU A 79 -5.97 19.86 -5.46
C LEU A 79 -5.89 20.36 -6.91
N ASN A 80 -5.83 19.47 -7.91
CA ASN A 80 -5.89 19.84 -9.33
C ASN A 80 -7.23 20.51 -9.71
N ASN A 81 -8.30 20.18 -8.99
CA ASN A 81 -9.60 20.85 -9.11
C ASN A 81 -9.67 22.14 -8.27
N SER A 82 -8.55 22.62 -7.73
CA SER A 82 -8.46 23.79 -6.84
C SER A 82 -9.29 23.68 -5.56
N ILE A 83 -9.61 22.45 -5.13
CA ILE A 83 -10.36 22.19 -3.90
C ILE A 83 -9.37 21.85 -2.79
N ASN A 84 -9.37 22.64 -1.71
CA ASN A 84 -8.62 22.31 -0.51
C ASN A 84 -9.19 21.02 0.12
N PRO A 85 -8.39 19.93 0.28
CA PRO A 85 -8.86 18.65 0.82
C PRO A 85 -9.46 18.70 2.23
N GLU A 86 -9.13 19.72 3.03
CA GLU A 86 -9.66 19.93 4.38
C GLU A 86 -10.93 20.80 4.42
N SER A 87 -11.36 21.36 3.28
CA SER A 87 -12.45 22.35 3.25
C SER A 87 -13.84 21.74 3.29
N SER A 88 -14.85 22.61 3.45
CA SER A 88 -16.26 22.24 3.30
C SER A 88 -16.63 21.84 1.87
N GLU A 89 -15.87 22.25 0.86
CA GLU A 89 -16.09 21.92 -0.55
C GLU A 89 -15.53 20.53 -0.93
N ALA A 90 -14.57 20.02 -0.15
CA ALA A 90 -14.00 18.70 -0.35
C ALA A 90 -15.06 17.58 -0.32
N PRO A 91 -14.94 16.54 -1.18
CA PRO A 91 -15.88 15.41 -1.20
C PRO A 91 -16.02 14.74 0.16
N LYS A 92 -17.25 14.60 0.67
CA LYS A 92 -17.47 14.10 2.05
C LYS A 92 -17.26 12.60 2.25
N THR A 93 -17.06 11.86 1.16
CA THR A 93 -16.81 10.42 1.21
C THR A 93 -15.90 10.03 0.06
N ILE A 94 -15.21 8.90 0.20
CA ILE A 94 -14.38 8.39 -0.88
C ILE A 94 -15.14 8.08 -2.16
N ARG A 95 -16.38 7.55 -2.06
CA ARG A 95 -17.23 7.30 -3.23
C ARG A 95 -17.56 8.58 -3.97
N LYS A 96 -17.82 9.67 -3.24
CA LYS A 96 -18.03 10.99 -3.85
C LYS A 96 -16.76 11.50 -4.54
N ALA A 97 -15.59 11.36 -3.91
CA ALA A 97 -14.32 11.75 -4.54
C ALA A 97 -14.06 10.96 -5.83
N VAL A 98 -14.22 9.63 -5.79
CA VAL A 98 -14.04 8.78 -6.98
C VAL A 98 -15.05 9.13 -8.08
N SER A 99 -16.32 9.35 -7.72
CA SER A 99 -17.35 9.75 -8.68
C SER A 99 -17.08 11.11 -9.29
N GLN A 100 -16.61 12.08 -8.51
CA GLN A 100 -16.39 13.46 -8.95
C GLN A 100 -15.12 13.59 -9.80
N PHE A 101 -14.03 12.94 -9.40
CA PHE A 101 -12.72 13.14 -10.03
C PHE A 101 -12.42 12.16 -11.16
N PHE A 102 -13.12 11.02 -11.22
CA PHE A 102 -12.86 9.97 -12.22
C PHE A 102 -14.10 9.58 -13.04
N ASP A 103 -15.22 10.28 -12.85
CA ASP A 103 -16.50 10.03 -13.52
C ASP A 103 -16.99 8.58 -13.41
N ILE A 104 -16.74 7.96 -12.25
CA ILE A 104 -17.16 6.58 -11.99
C ILE A 104 -18.50 6.64 -11.26
N HIS A 105 -19.56 6.15 -11.90
CA HIS A 105 -20.89 6.13 -11.31
C HIS A 105 -20.88 5.55 -9.89
N ASN A 106 -21.42 6.29 -8.92
CA ASN A 106 -21.45 5.96 -7.49
C ASN A 106 -20.06 5.68 -6.84
N GLY A 107 -18.96 6.01 -7.53
CA GLY A 107 -17.60 5.74 -7.09
C GLY A 107 -17.30 4.24 -6.94
N MET A 108 -17.89 3.38 -7.79
CA MET A 108 -17.75 1.93 -7.70
C MET A 108 -17.06 1.36 -8.94
N LEU A 109 -15.90 0.72 -8.75
CA LEU A 109 -15.06 0.24 -9.86
C LEU A 109 -15.73 -0.80 -10.77
N TYR A 110 -16.74 -1.52 -10.29
CA TYR A 110 -17.49 -2.46 -11.14
C TYR A 110 -18.43 -1.77 -12.14
N ASN A 111 -18.63 -0.45 -12.04
CA ASN A 111 -19.43 0.34 -12.99
C ASN A 111 -18.63 0.80 -14.22
N ILE A 112 -17.33 0.51 -14.28
CA ILE A 112 -16.47 0.77 -15.43
C ILE A 112 -15.89 -0.54 -15.97
N THR A 113 -15.45 -0.54 -17.22
CA THR A 113 -14.94 -1.72 -17.93
C THR A 113 -13.57 -2.17 -17.40
N PRO A 114 -13.16 -3.43 -17.67
CA PRO A 114 -11.80 -3.90 -17.36
C PRO A 114 -10.69 -3.04 -17.97
N THR A 115 -10.91 -2.50 -19.17
CA THR A 115 -9.97 -1.62 -19.87
C THR A 115 -9.80 -0.29 -19.14
N GLU A 116 -10.91 0.35 -18.76
CA GLU A 116 -10.90 1.61 -17.99
C GLU A 116 -10.24 1.42 -16.63
N ARG A 117 -10.54 0.31 -15.92
CA ARG A 117 -9.87 0.00 -14.66
C ARG A 117 -8.36 -0.18 -14.84
N THR A 118 -7.93 -0.84 -15.90
CA THR A 118 -6.49 -1.02 -16.17
C THR A 118 -5.81 0.30 -16.49
N LYS A 119 -6.46 1.18 -17.27
CA LYS A 119 -5.96 2.54 -17.53
C LYS A 119 -5.79 3.33 -16.22
N LEU A 120 -6.79 3.28 -15.34
CA LEU A 120 -6.73 3.93 -14.04
C LEU A 120 -5.67 3.32 -13.12
N ALA A 121 -5.47 2.00 -13.18
CA ALA A 121 -4.51 1.29 -12.36
C ALA A 121 -3.05 1.63 -12.68
N ASN A 122 -2.76 2.13 -13.88
CA ASN A 122 -1.39 2.54 -14.25
C ASN A 122 -0.87 3.71 -13.39
N ARG A 123 -1.76 4.40 -12.68
CA ARG A 123 -1.43 5.47 -11.73
C ARG A 123 -0.81 4.97 -10.43
N ILE A 124 -1.05 3.70 -10.06
CA ILE A 124 -0.57 3.11 -8.80
C ILE A 124 -0.08 1.69 -9.07
N GLY A 125 1.20 1.41 -8.77
CA GLY A 125 1.80 0.12 -9.04
C GLY A 125 2.42 -0.55 -7.82
N LEU A 126 2.37 -1.88 -7.79
CA LEU A 126 3.17 -2.74 -6.93
C LEU A 126 4.02 -3.67 -7.80
N VAL A 127 5.33 -3.57 -7.69
CA VAL A 127 6.30 -4.28 -8.52
C VAL A 127 7.12 -5.24 -7.67
N ALA A 128 7.17 -6.51 -8.05
CA ALA A 128 8.02 -7.51 -7.41
C ALA A 128 9.33 -7.68 -8.20
N THR A 129 10.48 -7.52 -7.52
CA THR A 129 11.83 -7.66 -8.08
C THR A 129 12.73 -8.50 -7.15
N GLY A 130 13.95 -8.81 -7.58
CA GLY A 130 14.91 -9.58 -6.78
C GLY A 130 14.57 -11.07 -6.66
N ASN A 131 14.62 -11.63 -5.44
CA ASN A 131 14.60 -13.07 -5.26
C ASN A 131 13.21 -13.70 -5.46
N THR A 132 13.19 -14.86 -6.10
CA THR A 132 12.04 -15.79 -6.06
C THR A 132 11.99 -16.52 -4.70
N ALA A 133 10.86 -17.15 -4.40
CA ALA A 133 10.66 -17.92 -3.16
C ALA A 133 11.73 -18.99 -2.92
N LYS A 134 12.34 -19.53 -3.99
CA LYS A 134 13.42 -20.52 -3.88
C LYS A 134 14.75 -19.91 -3.41
N LYS A 135 15.00 -18.63 -3.74
CA LYS A 135 16.28 -17.96 -3.50
C LYS A 135 16.28 -17.08 -2.25
N GLY A 136 15.12 -16.53 -1.86
CA GLY A 136 15.03 -15.59 -0.75
C GLY A 136 13.74 -14.78 -0.77
N TYR A 137 13.79 -13.57 -0.23
CA TYR A 137 12.66 -12.64 -0.22
C TYR A 137 12.76 -11.64 -1.38
N ALA A 138 11.61 -11.31 -1.97
CA ALA A 138 11.52 -10.32 -3.03
C ALA A 138 11.74 -8.91 -2.49
N CYS A 139 12.15 -8.00 -3.35
CA CYS A 139 11.91 -6.58 -3.12
C CYS A 139 10.54 -6.20 -3.68
N TYR A 140 9.81 -5.34 -2.98
CA TYR A 140 8.56 -4.76 -3.50
C TYR A 140 8.72 -3.25 -3.65
N SER A 141 8.48 -2.75 -4.85
CA SER A 141 8.39 -1.32 -5.11
C SER A 141 6.93 -0.90 -5.26
N ILE A 142 6.56 0.19 -4.60
CA ILE A 142 5.26 0.82 -4.70
C ILE A 142 5.46 2.17 -5.36
N PHE A 143 4.69 2.47 -6.39
CA PHE A 143 4.69 3.80 -6.99
C PHE A 143 3.30 4.37 -7.13
N ASP A 144 3.20 5.69 -7.07
CA ASP A 144 2.02 6.44 -7.48
C ASP A 144 2.39 7.75 -8.19
N ASP A 145 1.55 8.18 -9.12
CA ASP A 145 1.58 9.51 -9.74
C ASP A 145 0.66 10.51 -9.00
N GLY A 146 0.54 10.33 -7.68
CA GLY A 146 -0.29 11.18 -6.84
C GLY A 146 0.38 12.52 -6.53
N GLU A 147 0.16 13.02 -5.33
CA GLU A 147 0.58 14.37 -4.98
C GLU A 147 2.11 14.52 -4.89
N GLY A 148 2.80 13.45 -4.47
CA GLY A 148 4.23 13.50 -4.13
C GLY A 148 4.56 14.52 -3.03
N GLN A 149 5.83 14.56 -2.63
CA GLN A 149 6.34 15.51 -1.66
C GLN A 149 7.63 16.14 -2.16
N THR A 150 7.86 17.40 -1.76
CA THR A 150 9.15 18.05 -1.96
C THR A 150 10.18 17.46 -0.99
N PRO A 151 11.49 17.50 -1.33
CA PRO A 151 12.57 17.12 -0.40
C PRO A 151 12.41 17.75 0.99
N ASN A 152 12.08 19.03 1.07
CA ASN A 152 11.93 19.76 2.33
C ASN A 152 10.72 19.30 3.17
N LYS A 153 9.67 18.77 2.55
CA LYS A 153 8.48 18.25 3.27
C LYS A 153 8.62 16.79 3.68
N MET A 154 9.60 16.03 3.17
CA MET A 154 9.81 14.62 3.52
C MET A 154 9.94 14.37 5.05
N PRO A 155 10.73 15.16 5.82
CA PRO A 155 10.84 15.00 7.28
C PRO A 155 9.51 15.09 8.04
N LYS A 156 8.57 15.90 7.53
CA LYS A 156 7.25 16.14 8.15
C LYS A 156 6.15 15.20 7.60
N THR A 157 6.47 14.41 6.58
CA THR A 157 5.51 13.53 5.89
C THR A 157 5.98 12.07 5.93
N PHE A 158 6.75 11.62 4.94
CA PHE A 158 7.22 10.24 4.82
C PHE A 158 8.12 9.77 5.96
N LEU A 159 8.76 10.70 6.67
CA LEU A 159 9.76 10.42 7.68
C LEU A 159 9.32 10.88 9.08
N SER A 160 8.04 11.22 9.25
CA SER A 160 7.47 11.62 10.53
C SER A 160 6.77 10.46 11.24
N ILE A 161 6.57 10.58 12.57
CA ILE A 161 5.87 9.59 13.39
C ILE A 161 4.70 10.26 14.10
N GLY A 162 3.47 9.83 13.76
CA GLY A 162 2.26 10.24 14.47
C GLY A 162 1.68 11.59 14.03
N GLU A 163 2.14 12.13 12.90
CA GLU A 163 1.57 13.37 12.33
C GLU A 163 0.11 13.18 11.92
N LYS A 164 -0.73 14.15 12.24
CA LYS A 164 -2.20 14.08 12.12
C LYS A 164 -2.75 14.56 10.77
N ASN A 165 -1.89 14.73 9.76
CA ASN A 165 -2.18 15.40 8.50
C ASN A 165 -3.41 14.86 7.74
N LYS A 166 -3.77 13.57 7.92
CA LYS A 166 -4.89 12.94 7.20
C LYS A 166 -6.22 12.91 7.97
N LEU A 167 -6.24 13.29 9.25
CA LEU A 167 -7.46 13.19 10.07
C LEU A 167 -8.59 14.11 9.61
N LYS A 168 -8.24 15.21 8.94
CA LYS A 168 -9.20 16.23 8.50
C LYS A 168 -9.74 16.00 7.09
N ILE A 169 -9.16 15.08 6.32
CA ILE A 169 -9.57 14.83 4.94
C ILE A 169 -10.68 13.77 4.93
N PRO A 170 -11.91 14.09 4.53
CA PRO A 170 -13.06 13.19 4.71
C PRO A 170 -13.07 11.98 3.74
N PHE A 171 -12.32 12.05 2.64
CA PHE A 171 -12.34 11.07 1.55
C PHE A 171 -11.13 10.14 1.48
N VAL A 172 -10.31 10.05 2.54
CA VAL A 172 -9.18 9.10 2.63
C VAL A 172 -9.60 7.73 3.17
N GLN A 173 -8.97 6.66 2.68
CA GLN A 173 -9.09 5.30 3.24
C GLN A 173 -8.12 5.10 4.41
N GLY A 174 -6.92 5.67 4.35
CA GLY A 174 -5.89 5.60 5.38
C GLY A 174 -6.07 6.68 6.46
N LYS A 175 -7.07 6.52 7.34
CA LYS A 175 -7.38 7.52 8.39
C LYS A 175 -6.36 7.59 9.52
N PHE A 176 -5.57 6.54 9.72
CA PHE A 176 -4.58 6.46 10.78
C PHE A 176 -3.19 6.46 10.13
N ASN A 177 -2.48 7.60 10.16
CA ASN A 177 -1.06 7.74 9.76
C ASN A 177 -0.09 6.87 10.60
N MET A 178 -0.61 5.86 11.30
CA MET A 178 0.08 4.98 12.22
C MET A 178 0.43 3.63 11.59
N GLY A 179 0.18 3.39 10.30
CA GLY A 179 0.51 2.12 9.63
C GLY A 179 1.71 2.18 8.67
N SER A 180 2.07 3.38 8.21
CA SER A 180 3.07 3.60 7.14
C SER A 180 4.45 3.02 7.47
N THR A 181 4.90 3.11 8.72
CA THR A 181 6.22 2.60 9.14
C THR A 181 6.19 1.12 9.51
N GLY A 182 5.01 0.52 9.64
CA GLY A 182 4.84 -0.89 9.99
C GLY A 182 5.48 -1.85 8.99
N VAL A 183 5.74 -1.43 7.75
CA VAL A 183 6.45 -2.24 6.74
C VAL A 183 7.93 -2.47 7.10
N LEU A 184 8.58 -1.53 7.79
CA LEU A 184 10.03 -1.55 8.00
C LEU A 184 10.50 -2.83 8.70
N ARG A 185 9.73 -3.31 9.69
CA ARG A 185 10.07 -4.52 10.46
C ARG A 185 10.10 -5.81 9.63
N PHE A 186 9.52 -5.78 8.44
CA PHE A 186 9.44 -6.93 7.54
C PHE A 186 10.44 -6.81 6.38
N CYS A 187 11.22 -5.73 6.28
CA CYS A 187 12.28 -5.63 5.28
C CYS A 187 13.56 -6.30 5.81
N GLY A 188 14.07 -7.34 5.13
CA GLY A 188 15.39 -7.93 5.38
C GLY A 188 15.83 -8.06 6.85
N LYS A 189 17.13 -7.93 7.11
CA LYS A 189 17.74 -7.90 8.45
C LYS A 189 18.06 -6.48 8.91
N ARG A 190 18.30 -5.55 7.98
CA ARG A 190 18.63 -4.14 8.26
C ARG A 190 17.42 -3.23 8.13
N ASN A 191 16.23 -3.78 7.82
CA ASN A 191 14.98 -3.05 7.73
C ASN A 191 15.04 -1.94 6.68
N LEU A 192 15.69 -2.23 5.54
CA LEU A 192 15.93 -1.21 4.53
C LEU A 192 14.66 -0.86 3.74
N GLN A 193 14.47 0.45 3.56
CA GLN A 193 13.46 1.01 2.67
C GLN A 193 14.05 2.22 1.92
N LEU A 194 13.84 2.29 0.61
CA LEU A 194 14.05 3.51 -0.17
C LEU A 194 12.76 4.30 -0.24
N ILE A 195 12.88 5.61 -0.09
CA ILE A 195 11.83 6.57 -0.42
C ILE A 195 12.41 7.53 -1.45
N LEU A 196 11.73 7.69 -2.58
CA LEU A 196 12.04 8.63 -3.64
C LEU A 196 10.74 9.34 -4.02
N THR A 197 10.73 10.66 -4.11
CA THR A 197 9.50 11.40 -4.39
C THR A 197 9.81 12.74 -5.05
N LYS A 198 8.86 13.23 -5.84
CA LYS A 198 8.84 14.58 -6.38
C LYS A 198 7.41 15.09 -6.32
N ARG A 199 7.24 16.33 -5.87
CA ARG A 199 5.94 16.98 -5.83
C ARG A 199 5.36 17.07 -7.24
N ASN A 200 4.07 16.80 -7.40
CA ASN A 200 3.40 17.04 -8.67
C ASN A 200 3.50 18.54 -9.01
N PRO A 201 4.12 18.92 -10.15
CA PRO A 201 4.36 20.31 -10.52
C PRO A 201 3.08 21.15 -10.72
N SER A 202 1.93 20.51 -10.97
CA SER A 202 0.65 21.22 -11.11
C SER A 202 0.03 21.65 -9.77
N LEU A 203 0.57 21.16 -8.65
CA LEU A 203 -0.02 21.39 -7.33
C LEU A 203 0.62 22.58 -6.63
N PRO A 204 -0.15 23.28 -5.78
CA PRO A 204 0.40 24.36 -4.98
C PRO A 204 1.49 23.83 -4.03
N VAL A 205 2.51 24.66 -3.85
CA VAL A 205 3.61 24.44 -2.92
C VAL A 205 3.77 25.71 -2.07
N ASP A 206 4.25 25.52 -0.85
CA ASP A 206 4.65 26.60 0.05
C ASP A 206 5.67 27.52 -0.64
N GLU A 207 5.42 28.82 -0.65
CA GLU A 207 6.26 29.82 -1.33
C GLU A 207 7.71 29.80 -0.83
N ASN A 208 7.93 29.35 0.42
CA ASN A 208 9.25 29.24 1.02
C ASN A 208 9.96 27.92 0.69
N ASP A 209 9.33 27.01 -0.04
CA ASP A 209 9.91 25.72 -0.37
C ASP A 209 10.69 25.76 -1.69
N SER A 210 11.97 26.08 -1.57
CA SER A 210 12.93 26.12 -2.67
C SER A 210 13.31 24.74 -3.26
N SER A 211 12.57 23.68 -2.92
CA SER A 211 12.79 22.31 -3.43
C SER A 211 11.60 21.77 -4.24
N ASN A 212 10.66 22.65 -4.63
CA ASN A 212 9.42 22.31 -5.32
C ASN A 212 9.61 21.60 -6.67
N ASP A 213 10.71 21.84 -7.37
CA ASP A 213 11.05 21.27 -8.67
C ASP A 213 11.96 20.03 -8.60
N LYS A 214 12.39 19.65 -7.39
CA LYS A 214 13.40 18.61 -7.17
C LYS A 214 12.79 17.25 -6.82
N TRP A 215 13.51 16.20 -7.20
CA TRP A 215 13.37 14.88 -6.61
C TRP A 215 14.10 14.84 -5.28
N GLY A 216 13.49 14.20 -4.28
CA GLY A 216 14.11 13.90 -2.99
C GLY A 216 14.17 12.40 -2.76
N PHE A 217 15.28 11.90 -2.20
CA PHE A 217 15.39 10.50 -1.83
C PHE A 217 16.16 10.25 -0.54
N THR A 218 15.88 9.11 0.09
CA THR A 218 16.54 8.65 1.31
C THR A 218 16.40 7.14 1.48
N ILE A 219 17.35 6.54 2.20
CA ILE A 219 17.27 5.16 2.70
C ILE A 219 16.93 5.20 4.18
N VAL A 220 15.94 4.42 4.61
CA VAL A 220 15.66 4.14 6.02
C VAL A 220 16.37 2.85 6.40
N LYS A 221 16.99 2.78 7.58
CA LYS A 221 17.55 1.54 8.15
C LYS A 221 17.27 1.42 9.64
N ARG A 222 17.35 0.19 10.14
CA ARG A 222 17.46 -0.12 11.57
C ARG A 222 18.93 -0.12 11.99
N ILE A 223 19.21 0.59 13.08
CA ILE A 223 20.42 0.45 13.87
C ILE A 223 20.09 -0.47 15.06
N TYR A 224 20.89 -1.52 15.22
CA TYR A 224 20.81 -2.42 16.37
C TYR A 224 21.32 -1.72 17.64
N PRO A 225 20.95 -2.17 18.85
CA PRO A 225 21.46 -1.56 20.08
C PRO A 225 22.99 -1.54 20.06
N ASP A 226 23.57 -0.37 20.31
CA ASP A 226 25.01 -0.10 20.30
C ASP A 226 25.37 0.94 21.36
N GLY A 227 26.59 0.86 21.91
CA GLY A 227 27.07 1.78 22.94
C GLY A 227 26.08 1.94 24.12
N ASN A 228 25.57 3.16 24.31
CA ASN A 228 24.63 3.51 25.38
C ASN A 228 23.16 3.22 25.05
N TYR A 229 22.83 2.82 23.81
CA TYR A 229 21.45 2.57 23.40
C TYR A 229 21.03 1.14 23.75
N LYS A 230 20.02 1.02 24.62
CA LYS A 230 19.46 -0.27 25.05
C LYS A 230 18.43 -0.87 24.07
N SER A 231 17.96 -0.07 23.10
CA SER A 231 16.97 -0.47 22.10
C SER A 231 17.46 -0.14 20.70
N SER A 232 16.92 -0.84 19.71
CA SER A 232 17.13 -0.47 18.31
C SER A 232 16.52 0.90 18.01
N ARG A 233 17.00 1.54 16.96
CA ARG A 233 16.46 2.79 16.44
C ARG A 233 16.35 2.74 14.92
N TYR A 234 15.36 3.42 14.37
CA TYR A 234 15.27 3.68 12.93
C TYR A 234 15.90 5.02 12.61
N VAL A 235 16.67 5.07 11.54
CA VAL A 235 17.29 6.28 11.00
C VAL A 235 17.03 6.37 9.51
N TYR A 236 17.13 7.57 8.96
CA TYR A 236 17.09 7.80 7.52
C TYR A 236 18.32 8.56 7.06
N LEU A 237 18.71 8.28 5.82
CA LEU A 237 19.90 8.82 5.18
C LEU A 237 19.69 10.31 4.85
N VAL A 238 20.63 11.14 5.25
CA VAL A 238 20.72 12.56 4.92
C VAL A 238 22.06 12.84 4.24
N ASN A 239 22.11 13.92 3.47
CA ASN A 239 23.38 14.47 3.01
C ASN A 239 24.11 15.03 4.25
N PRO A 240 25.26 14.47 4.65
CA PRO A 240 25.96 14.91 5.85
C PRO A 240 26.41 16.37 5.71
N ILE A 241 26.34 17.12 6.82
CA ILE A 241 26.90 18.48 6.88
C ILE A 241 28.41 18.40 6.65
N ASN A 242 28.90 19.19 5.70
CA ASN A 242 30.32 19.44 5.49
C ASN A 242 30.54 20.94 5.24
N GLN A 243 31.78 21.38 5.01
CA GLN A 243 32.11 22.79 4.81
C GLN A 243 31.34 23.45 3.64
N GLU A 244 30.81 22.65 2.70
CA GLU A 244 30.06 23.11 1.52
C GLU A 244 28.54 22.92 1.66
N SER A 245 28.09 22.04 2.56
CA SER A 245 26.68 21.66 2.75
C SER A 245 26.24 22.02 4.16
N ASN A 246 25.55 23.15 4.31
CA ASN A 246 24.99 23.63 5.58
C ASN A 246 23.68 22.92 5.99
N SER A 247 23.34 21.73 5.46
CA SER A 247 22.08 21.08 5.80
C SER A 247 22.12 19.55 5.88
N ASN A 248 21.60 19.00 7.00
CA ASN A 248 21.25 17.57 7.17
C ASN A 248 19.89 17.27 6.52
N GLN A 249 19.77 17.61 5.24
CA GLN A 249 18.56 17.36 4.43
C GLN A 249 18.66 16.02 3.70
N VAL A 250 17.52 15.50 3.26
CA VAL A 250 17.49 14.36 2.34
C VAL A 250 18.25 14.69 1.06
N PHE A 251 18.77 13.68 0.37
CA PHE A 251 19.41 13.89 -0.93
C PHE A 251 18.38 14.41 -1.93
N GLN A 252 18.78 15.37 -2.76
CA GLN A 252 17.89 16.00 -3.72
C GLN A 252 18.60 16.32 -5.03
N PHE A 253 17.90 16.21 -6.16
CA PHE A 253 18.44 16.48 -7.49
C PHE A 253 17.34 16.96 -8.43
N THR A 254 17.73 17.60 -9.53
CA THR A 254 16.81 18.07 -10.58
C THR A 254 16.81 17.06 -11.73
N SER A 255 15.61 16.61 -12.11
CA SER A 255 15.36 15.82 -13.32
C SER A 255 13.90 15.97 -13.74
N GLU A 256 13.65 16.01 -15.04
CA GLU A 256 12.28 16.02 -15.59
C GLU A 256 11.56 14.71 -15.29
N SER A 257 12.25 13.58 -15.48
CA SER A 257 11.70 12.24 -15.25
C SER A 257 12.78 11.25 -14.80
N LEU A 258 12.34 10.06 -14.37
CA LEU A 258 13.22 8.95 -14.00
C LEU A 258 12.73 7.65 -14.66
N PRO A 259 13.59 6.85 -15.32
CA PRO A 259 13.20 5.60 -15.99
C PRO A 259 13.05 4.44 -14.98
N ILE A 260 12.11 4.58 -14.04
CA ILE A 260 11.96 3.70 -12.87
C ILE A 260 10.65 2.92 -12.83
N LEU A 261 9.73 3.17 -13.76
CA LEU A 261 8.51 2.39 -13.90
C LEU A 261 8.76 1.11 -14.71
N PRO A 262 8.00 0.04 -14.45
CA PRO A 262 8.22 -1.25 -15.09
C PRO A 262 7.98 -1.19 -16.61
N GLY A 263 8.89 -1.79 -17.36
CA GLY A 263 8.80 -2.04 -18.80
C GLY A 263 8.06 -3.33 -19.11
N LYS A 264 8.14 -3.84 -20.35
CA LYS A 264 7.60 -5.17 -20.69
C LYS A 264 8.35 -6.25 -19.90
N TYR A 265 7.64 -7.23 -19.32
CA TYR A 265 8.28 -8.34 -18.59
C TYR A 265 9.44 -8.97 -19.40
N PRO A 266 10.61 -9.21 -18.80
CA PRO A 266 10.93 -9.09 -17.36
C PRO A 266 11.51 -7.73 -16.90
N ILE A 267 11.43 -6.68 -17.72
CA ILE A 267 12.09 -5.40 -17.46
C ILE A 267 11.45 -4.66 -16.26
N ALA A 268 12.25 -4.44 -15.21
CA ALA A 268 11.80 -3.84 -13.95
C ALA A 268 11.76 -2.30 -13.96
N HIS A 269 12.64 -1.67 -14.75
CA HIS A 269 12.81 -0.22 -14.80
C HIS A 269 13.10 0.19 -16.26
N GLU A 270 12.20 0.93 -16.88
CA GLU A 270 12.30 1.39 -18.29
C GLU A 270 11.47 2.65 -18.51
N ASN A 271 10.20 2.60 -18.09
CA ASN A 271 9.24 3.65 -18.35
C ASN A 271 9.46 4.87 -17.43
N PRO A 272 9.18 6.09 -17.92
CA PRO A 272 9.44 7.33 -17.18
C PRO A 272 8.40 7.57 -16.07
N MET A 273 8.88 7.97 -14.90
CA MET A 273 8.11 8.57 -13.82
C MET A 273 8.39 10.08 -13.79
N LEU A 274 7.34 10.90 -13.82
CA LEU A 274 7.48 12.37 -13.89
C LEU A 274 7.47 13.04 -12.50
N PHE A 275 6.63 12.53 -11.61
CA PHE A 275 6.44 13.00 -10.23
C PHE A 275 5.71 11.92 -9.42
N GLY A 276 5.43 12.21 -8.16
CA GLY A 276 4.72 11.32 -7.25
C GLY A 276 5.68 10.64 -6.26
N SER A 277 5.41 9.39 -5.90
CA SER A 277 6.18 8.68 -4.87
C SER A 277 6.58 7.29 -5.34
N TYR A 278 7.82 6.89 -5.07
CA TYR A 278 8.38 5.56 -5.31
C TYR A 278 9.01 5.06 -4.01
N ILE A 279 8.48 3.97 -3.46
CA ILE A 279 8.94 3.36 -2.22
C ILE A 279 9.40 1.94 -2.52
N LYS A 280 10.67 1.61 -2.21
CA LYS A 280 11.17 0.23 -2.33
C LYS A 280 11.38 -0.40 -0.96
N LEU A 281 10.77 -1.55 -0.76
CA LEU A 281 10.94 -2.41 0.41
C LEU A 281 11.92 -3.53 0.02
N TYR A 282 13.10 -3.55 0.64
CA TYR A 282 14.13 -4.53 0.30
C TYR A 282 13.91 -5.85 1.05
N GLU A 283 13.94 -6.97 0.31
CA GLU A 283 13.82 -8.33 0.85
C GLU A 283 12.66 -8.49 1.85
N TYR A 284 11.47 -8.09 1.42
CA TYR A 284 10.26 -8.00 2.23
C TYR A 284 9.67 -9.39 2.56
N GLN A 285 9.51 -9.65 3.84
CA GLN A 285 9.13 -10.94 4.42
C GLN A 285 7.63 -11.20 4.36
N MET A 286 7.12 -11.40 3.14
CA MET A 286 5.74 -11.85 2.88
C MET A 286 5.56 -13.35 3.18
N GLU A 287 5.66 -13.71 4.46
CA GLU A 287 5.56 -15.11 4.89
C GLU A 287 4.27 -15.77 4.44
N GLY A 288 4.39 -16.99 3.87
CA GLY A 288 3.27 -17.71 3.28
C GLY A 288 2.70 -17.11 1.99
N LEU A 289 3.27 -16.03 1.46
CA LEU A 289 2.83 -15.29 0.26
C LEU A 289 4.01 -14.96 -0.66
N ARG A 290 4.97 -15.89 -0.77
CA ARG A 290 6.22 -15.68 -1.53
C ARG A 290 6.11 -16.01 -3.01
N THR A 291 4.96 -16.51 -3.48
CA THR A 291 4.71 -16.91 -4.86
C THR A 291 4.70 -15.72 -5.83
N ASN A 292 4.38 -15.96 -7.11
CA ASN A 292 4.23 -14.90 -8.10
C ASN A 292 3.21 -13.86 -7.61
N LEU A 293 3.52 -12.56 -7.75
CA LEU A 293 2.69 -11.46 -7.26
C LEU A 293 1.23 -11.52 -7.80
N THR A 294 1.02 -12.08 -9.00
CA THR A 294 -0.30 -12.18 -9.64
C THR A 294 -1.16 -13.34 -9.12
N LEU A 295 -0.65 -14.17 -8.20
CA LEU A 295 -1.31 -15.38 -7.69
C LEU A 295 -1.77 -15.24 -6.22
N ASP A 296 -1.12 -15.91 -5.27
CA ASP A 296 -1.54 -15.90 -3.85
C ASP A 296 -1.49 -14.49 -3.22
N PRO A 297 -0.45 -13.67 -3.48
CA PRO A 297 -0.43 -12.29 -3.02
C PRO A 297 -1.62 -11.48 -3.56
N TYR A 298 -1.96 -11.61 -4.84
CA TYR A 298 -3.14 -10.97 -5.43
C TYR A 298 -4.43 -11.37 -4.68
N ASN A 299 -4.63 -12.67 -4.46
CA ASN A 299 -5.80 -13.17 -3.74
C ASN A 299 -5.88 -12.61 -2.32
N ARG A 300 -4.74 -12.58 -1.61
CA ARG A 300 -4.68 -12.07 -0.24
C ARG A 300 -4.91 -10.55 -0.17
N LEU A 301 -4.28 -9.77 -1.05
CA LEU A 301 -4.46 -8.33 -1.11
C LEU A 301 -5.90 -7.97 -1.47
N SER A 302 -6.52 -8.71 -2.41
CA SER A 302 -7.94 -8.55 -2.76
C SER A 302 -8.87 -8.75 -1.57
N LEU A 303 -8.54 -9.70 -0.67
CA LEU A 303 -9.30 -9.96 0.55
C LEU A 303 -9.11 -8.88 1.60
N LEU A 304 -7.94 -8.27 1.68
CA LEU A 304 -7.65 -7.20 2.65
C LEU A 304 -8.21 -5.85 2.21
N MET A 305 -8.42 -5.65 0.92
CA MET A 305 -9.01 -4.45 0.34
C MET A 305 -10.28 -4.77 -0.47
N PRO A 306 -11.39 -5.20 0.17
CA PRO A 306 -12.59 -5.60 -0.57
C PRO A 306 -13.16 -4.51 -1.47
N SER A 307 -13.15 -3.26 -1.01
CA SER A 307 -13.68 -2.12 -1.77
C SER A 307 -12.60 -1.05 -1.92
N LEU A 308 -11.73 -1.28 -2.90
CA LEU A 308 -10.67 -0.35 -3.27
C LEU A 308 -11.26 0.85 -4.03
N ALA A 309 -10.80 2.06 -3.74
CA ALA A 309 -11.31 3.26 -4.41
C ALA A 309 -10.73 3.46 -5.81
N LEU A 310 -9.43 3.18 -5.98
CA LEU A 310 -8.73 3.20 -7.26
C LEU A 310 -7.98 1.87 -7.44
N PRO A 311 -8.05 1.23 -8.62
CA PRO A 311 -7.36 -0.04 -8.86
C PRO A 311 -5.83 0.13 -8.81
N ILE A 312 -5.12 -0.96 -8.52
CA ILE A 312 -3.66 -0.99 -8.42
C ILE A 312 -3.11 -1.99 -9.42
N ARG A 313 -2.09 -1.60 -10.19
CA ARG A 313 -1.43 -2.49 -11.14
C ARG A 313 -0.36 -3.32 -10.44
N LEU A 314 -0.42 -4.63 -10.62
CA LEU A 314 0.57 -5.57 -10.07
C LEU A 314 1.52 -6.02 -11.18
N TYR A 315 2.81 -5.94 -10.92
CA TYR A 315 3.87 -6.30 -11.86
C TYR A 315 4.81 -7.34 -11.23
N GLU A 316 4.77 -8.57 -11.71
CA GLU A 316 5.84 -9.53 -11.45
C GLU A 316 6.98 -9.25 -12.42
N ARG A 317 8.20 -9.05 -11.91
CA ARG A 317 9.43 -8.85 -12.70
C ARG A 317 10.56 -9.78 -12.27
N ARG A 318 10.29 -10.72 -11.35
CA ARG A 318 11.22 -11.80 -11.01
C ARG A 318 11.05 -12.94 -12.01
N GLU A 319 12.15 -13.29 -12.66
CA GLU A 319 12.16 -14.42 -13.58
C GLU A 319 12.08 -15.76 -12.84
N GLY A 320 11.52 -16.77 -13.52
CA GLY A 320 11.47 -18.16 -13.04
C GLY A 320 10.14 -18.59 -12.40
N TYR A 321 9.11 -17.74 -12.38
CA TYR A 321 7.75 -18.18 -12.09
C TYR A 321 7.00 -18.60 -13.35
N GLN A 322 6.13 -19.61 -13.21
CA GLN A 322 5.18 -20.00 -14.25
C GLN A 322 3.81 -19.41 -13.87
N ALA A 323 3.35 -18.42 -14.63
CA ALA A 323 2.03 -17.81 -14.46
C ALA A 323 1.48 -17.37 -15.83
N ASN A 324 0.15 -17.36 -15.96
CA ASN A 324 -0.52 -16.99 -17.22
C ASN A 324 -0.26 -15.54 -17.64
N SER A 325 0.04 -14.67 -16.67
CA SER A 325 0.40 -13.27 -16.90
C SER A 325 1.39 -12.81 -15.85
N ALA A 326 2.36 -12.00 -16.28
CA ALA A 326 3.28 -11.28 -15.41
C ALA A 326 2.65 -10.03 -14.79
N GLU A 327 1.44 -9.67 -15.21
CA GLU A 327 0.77 -8.46 -14.74
C GLU A 327 -0.73 -8.66 -14.57
N THR A 328 -1.30 -8.02 -13.55
CA THR A 328 -2.75 -8.03 -13.33
C THR A 328 -3.20 -6.74 -12.64
N THR A 329 -4.51 -6.50 -12.62
CA THR A 329 -5.10 -5.32 -11.98
C THR A 329 -5.87 -5.74 -10.73
N LEU A 330 -5.45 -5.20 -9.59
CA LEU A 330 -6.08 -5.40 -8.30
C LEU A 330 -7.24 -4.41 -8.14
N ASN A 331 -8.46 -4.93 -8.22
CA ASN A 331 -9.70 -4.13 -8.13
C ASN A 331 -10.41 -4.24 -6.77
N GLY A 332 -9.92 -5.13 -5.89
CA GLY A 332 -10.60 -5.52 -4.65
C GLY A 332 -11.62 -6.66 -4.83
N LEU A 333 -11.98 -7.30 -3.72
CA LEU A 333 -12.86 -8.47 -3.70
C LEU A 333 -14.26 -8.16 -4.25
N SER A 334 -14.81 -6.98 -4.00
CA SER A 334 -16.15 -6.61 -4.44
C SER A 334 -16.29 -6.67 -5.96
N VAL A 335 -15.32 -6.17 -6.73
CA VAL A 335 -15.38 -6.24 -8.20
C VAL A 335 -15.36 -7.69 -8.68
N ARG A 336 -14.48 -8.52 -8.11
CA ARG A 336 -14.39 -9.96 -8.47
C ARG A 336 -15.72 -10.68 -8.23
N LEU A 337 -16.38 -10.39 -7.11
CA LEU A 337 -17.67 -10.96 -6.77
C LEU A 337 -18.82 -10.43 -7.65
N GLU A 338 -18.70 -9.23 -8.21
CA GLU A 338 -19.71 -8.64 -9.10
C GLU A 338 -19.58 -9.13 -10.55
N GLU A 339 -18.36 -9.36 -11.04
CA GLU A 339 -18.10 -9.86 -12.39
C GLU A 339 -18.43 -11.35 -12.52
N ASP A 340 -18.15 -12.13 -11.49
CA ASP A 340 -18.26 -13.58 -11.52
C ASP A 340 -19.65 -14.08 -11.03
N LYS A 341 -20.69 -13.23 -11.10
CA LYS A 341 -22.06 -13.53 -10.62
C LYS A 341 -22.83 -14.50 -11.51
N ARG A 342 -22.79 -14.27 -12.82
CA ARG A 342 -23.79 -14.79 -13.79
C ARG A 342 -23.91 -16.32 -13.79
N ASN A 343 -22.86 -17.05 -13.41
CA ASN A 343 -22.85 -18.53 -13.41
C ASN A 343 -22.42 -19.18 -12.08
N ASN A 344 -22.07 -18.39 -11.06
CA ASN A 344 -21.57 -18.95 -9.79
C ASN A 344 -22.51 -18.77 -8.61
N LEU A 345 -23.53 -17.93 -8.72
CA LEU A 345 -24.51 -17.76 -7.64
C LEU A 345 -25.62 -18.80 -7.75
N GLU A 346 -26.22 -19.12 -6.61
CA GLU A 346 -27.28 -20.13 -6.53
C GLU A 346 -28.53 -19.72 -7.33
N SER A 347 -28.87 -18.43 -7.33
CA SER A 347 -29.99 -17.86 -8.09
C SER A 347 -29.79 -16.35 -8.31
N GLU A 348 -30.66 -15.73 -9.11
CA GLU A 348 -30.66 -14.27 -9.37
C GLU A 348 -30.99 -13.43 -8.13
N GLU A 349 -31.56 -14.02 -7.08
CA GLU A 349 -31.85 -13.35 -5.80
C GLU A 349 -30.57 -13.02 -5.02
N TRP A 350 -29.44 -13.63 -5.40
CA TRP A 350 -28.14 -13.42 -4.79
C TRP A 350 -27.29 -12.47 -5.62
N PRO A 351 -26.47 -11.61 -4.98
CA PRO A 351 -26.35 -11.41 -3.54
C PRO A 351 -27.51 -10.60 -2.95
N SER A 352 -27.95 -10.97 -1.75
CA SER A 352 -28.97 -10.24 -1.01
C SER A 352 -28.35 -9.24 -0.03
N SER A 353 -28.99 -8.08 0.12
CA SER A 353 -28.54 -7.02 1.03
C SER A 353 -29.50 -6.91 2.21
N HIS A 354 -28.95 -6.83 3.42
CA HIS A 354 -29.70 -6.84 4.68
C HIS A 354 -29.19 -5.75 5.59
N ASP A 355 -30.09 -5.08 6.28
CA ASP A 355 -29.75 -4.20 7.40
C ASP A 355 -29.93 -4.97 8.70
N ILE A 356 -28.89 -4.99 9.54
CA ILE A 356 -28.92 -5.63 10.85
C ILE A 356 -28.61 -4.59 11.93
N SER A 357 -29.16 -4.79 13.13
CA SER A 357 -28.82 -4.00 14.32
C SER A 357 -28.23 -4.93 15.37
N VAL A 358 -27.00 -4.66 15.80
CA VAL A 358 -26.32 -5.44 16.85
C VAL A 358 -25.91 -4.47 17.93
N LEU A 359 -26.42 -4.67 19.16
CA LEU A 359 -26.16 -3.78 20.30
C LEU A 359 -26.49 -2.30 20.01
N GLY A 360 -27.54 -2.05 19.22
CA GLY A 360 -27.97 -0.70 18.83
C GLY A 360 -27.21 -0.09 17.64
N GLU A 361 -26.15 -0.73 17.14
CA GLU A 361 -25.40 -0.27 15.98
C GLU A 361 -25.99 -0.86 14.69
N LYS A 362 -26.48 0.01 13.80
CA LYS A 362 -27.00 -0.37 12.48
C LYS A 362 -25.85 -0.69 11.53
N MET A 363 -25.93 -1.82 10.85
CA MET A 363 -24.90 -2.32 9.95
C MET A 363 -25.54 -2.84 8.67
N LYS A 364 -24.85 -2.62 7.54
CA LYS A 364 -25.25 -3.20 6.26
C LYS A 364 -24.49 -4.48 6.01
N MET A 365 -25.18 -5.50 5.55
CA MET A 365 -24.64 -6.80 5.23
C MET A 365 -25.02 -7.18 3.81
N LYS A 366 -24.09 -7.80 3.09
CA LYS A 366 -24.32 -8.38 1.77
C LYS A 366 -23.93 -9.85 1.84
N VAL A 367 -24.86 -10.72 1.50
CA VAL A 367 -24.69 -12.16 1.58
C VAL A 367 -24.62 -12.72 0.16
N TYR A 368 -23.61 -13.53 -0.09
CA TYR A 368 -23.42 -14.26 -1.34
C TYR A 368 -23.65 -15.75 -1.08
N ALA A 369 -24.57 -16.34 -1.84
CA ALA A 369 -24.76 -17.79 -1.88
C ALA A 369 -24.29 -18.31 -3.23
N PHE A 370 -23.31 -19.20 -3.22
CA PHE A 370 -22.67 -19.74 -4.41
C PHE A 370 -23.20 -21.13 -4.73
N LYS A 371 -23.42 -21.36 -6.02
CA LYS A 371 -23.81 -22.64 -6.58
C LYS A 371 -22.77 -23.70 -6.26
N LYS A 372 -23.22 -24.79 -5.64
CA LYS A 372 -22.38 -25.95 -5.37
C LYS A 372 -22.45 -26.92 -6.55
N ASP A 373 -21.31 -27.15 -7.18
CA ASP A 373 -21.18 -28.20 -8.17
C ASP A 373 -20.81 -29.52 -7.48
N PHE A 374 -21.81 -30.38 -7.26
CA PHE A 374 -21.64 -31.69 -6.63
C PHE A 374 -20.81 -32.67 -7.44
N SER A 375 -20.58 -32.41 -8.74
CA SER A 375 -19.70 -33.23 -9.58
C SER A 375 -18.22 -32.95 -9.33
N THR A 376 -17.90 -31.82 -8.69
CA THR A 376 -16.53 -31.44 -8.35
C THR A 376 -16.36 -31.34 -6.83
N ASN A 377 -15.22 -31.79 -6.30
CA ASN A 377 -14.86 -31.56 -4.90
C ASN A 377 -14.41 -30.10 -4.63
N LYS A 378 -14.68 -29.17 -5.56
CA LYS A 378 -14.27 -27.77 -5.44
C LYS A 378 -15.25 -27.01 -4.56
N LYS A 379 -14.71 -26.23 -3.63
CA LYS A 379 -15.50 -25.36 -2.76
C LYS A 379 -15.84 -24.09 -3.54
N PRO A 380 -17.12 -23.71 -3.70
CA PRO A 380 -17.49 -22.55 -4.52
C PRO A 380 -16.80 -21.25 -4.09
N THR A 381 -16.59 -21.09 -2.78
CA THR A 381 -15.94 -19.91 -2.19
C THR A 381 -14.41 -19.88 -2.34
N GLN A 382 -13.75 -20.99 -2.71
CA GLN A 382 -12.28 -21.11 -2.67
C GLN A 382 -11.53 -20.15 -3.61
N LYS A 383 -12.22 -19.64 -4.65
CA LYS A 383 -11.65 -18.64 -5.57
C LYS A 383 -11.52 -17.27 -4.90
N TYR A 384 -12.33 -17.01 -3.89
CA TYR A 384 -12.47 -15.68 -3.27
C TYR A 384 -11.81 -15.62 -1.91
N VAL A 385 -12.07 -16.64 -1.09
CA VAL A 385 -11.69 -16.71 0.33
C VAL A 385 -11.04 -18.06 0.62
N LYS A 386 -10.27 -18.12 1.72
CA LYS A 386 -9.69 -19.38 2.20
C LYS A 386 -10.52 -19.92 3.36
N ASP A 387 -10.56 -19.13 4.43
CA ASP A 387 -11.15 -19.49 5.72
C ASP A 387 -12.21 -18.46 6.17
N GLU A 388 -12.26 -17.31 5.51
CA GLU A 388 -13.18 -16.22 5.80
C GLU A 388 -14.62 -16.60 5.42
N GLY A 389 -15.51 -16.64 6.41
CA GLY A 389 -16.96 -16.81 6.19
C GLY A 389 -17.72 -15.49 6.29
N ILE A 390 -17.31 -14.62 7.22
CA ILE A 390 -17.85 -13.27 7.38
C ILE A 390 -16.68 -12.29 7.40
N ILE A 391 -16.67 -11.30 6.52
CA ILE A 391 -15.63 -10.27 6.42
C ILE A 391 -16.18 -8.94 6.93
N PHE A 392 -15.47 -8.32 7.87
CA PHE A 392 -15.81 -7.03 8.46
C PHE A 392 -14.98 -5.94 7.78
N THR A 393 -15.68 -5.02 7.12
CA THR A 393 -15.03 -3.92 6.39
C THR A 393 -15.33 -2.56 7.02
N ILE A 394 -14.32 -1.69 7.03
CA ILE A 394 -14.43 -0.26 7.37
C ILE A 394 -13.65 0.52 6.30
N ASN A 395 -14.26 1.55 5.72
CA ASN A 395 -13.68 2.36 4.63
C ASN A 395 -13.09 1.55 3.46
N GLY A 396 -13.68 0.38 3.18
CA GLY A 396 -13.27 -0.50 2.07
C GLY A 396 -12.13 -1.47 2.37
N GLN A 397 -11.61 -1.48 3.60
CA GLN A 397 -10.57 -2.39 4.05
C GLN A 397 -11.10 -3.41 5.06
N THR A 398 -10.56 -4.63 5.03
CA THR A 398 -10.88 -5.68 6.00
C THR A 398 -10.22 -5.40 7.34
N HIS A 399 -11.02 -5.28 8.40
CA HIS A 399 -10.56 -5.06 9.78
C HIS A 399 -10.62 -6.34 10.61
N GLY A 400 -11.38 -7.34 10.16
CA GLY A 400 -11.50 -8.62 10.82
C GLY A 400 -12.34 -9.58 10.01
N PHE A 401 -12.31 -10.85 10.38
CA PHE A 401 -13.18 -11.85 9.80
C PHE A 401 -13.58 -12.89 10.85
N ILE A 402 -14.73 -13.53 10.64
CA ILE A 402 -15.11 -14.74 11.34
C ILE A 402 -14.88 -15.92 10.40
N ASN A 403 -14.24 -16.97 10.91
CA ASN A 403 -13.96 -18.18 10.16
C ASN A 403 -15.27 -18.88 9.74
N LYS A 404 -15.31 -19.49 8.55
CA LYS A 404 -16.48 -20.26 8.05
C LYS A 404 -16.96 -21.38 8.96
N ARG A 405 -16.13 -21.86 9.90
CA ARG A 405 -16.54 -22.74 11.02
C ARG A 405 -17.69 -22.15 11.85
N PHE A 406 -17.91 -20.84 11.80
CA PHE A 406 -19.09 -20.20 12.38
C PHE A 406 -20.39 -20.84 11.93
N PHE A 407 -20.53 -21.17 10.65
CA PHE A 407 -21.74 -21.81 10.12
C PHE A 407 -21.95 -23.23 10.65
N HIS A 408 -20.88 -23.91 11.09
CA HIS A 408 -20.95 -25.24 11.71
C HIS A 408 -21.34 -25.22 13.20
N ARG A 409 -21.41 -24.05 13.84
CA ARG A 409 -21.79 -23.97 15.25
C ARG A 409 -23.20 -24.53 15.42
N ARG A 410 -23.42 -25.35 16.45
CA ARG A 410 -24.73 -26.01 16.71
C ARG A 410 -25.89 -25.02 16.76
N ALA A 411 -25.66 -23.84 17.34
CA ALA A 411 -26.66 -22.77 17.44
C ALA A 411 -27.00 -22.11 16.07
N ILE A 412 -26.10 -22.20 15.09
CA ILE A 412 -26.31 -21.65 13.74
C ILE A 412 -26.93 -22.72 12.83
N GLY A 413 -26.43 -23.96 12.88
CA GLY A 413 -27.02 -25.10 12.15
C GLY A 413 -26.85 -25.05 10.63
N LEU A 414 -26.01 -24.16 10.08
CA LEU A 414 -25.84 -23.95 8.64
C LEU A 414 -24.54 -24.55 8.09
N GLY A 415 -24.06 -25.65 8.69
CA GLY A 415 -22.76 -26.25 8.35
C GLY A 415 -22.62 -26.63 6.87
N ASN A 416 -23.72 -27.00 6.21
CA ASN A 416 -23.75 -27.34 4.78
C ASN A 416 -23.46 -26.15 3.85
N LEU A 417 -23.63 -24.92 4.33
CA LEU A 417 -23.41 -23.69 3.57
C LEU A 417 -22.01 -23.11 3.76
N SER A 418 -21.20 -23.67 4.66
CA SER A 418 -19.93 -23.06 5.08
C SER A 418 -18.92 -22.86 3.94
N ASP A 419 -18.95 -23.72 2.93
CA ASP A 419 -18.08 -23.64 1.75
C ASP A 419 -18.79 -22.94 0.56
N SER A 420 -20.07 -22.60 0.70
CA SER A 420 -20.93 -22.00 -0.34
C SER A 420 -21.49 -20.61 0.03
N CYS A 421 -21.14 -20.06 1.19
CA CYS A 421 -21.64 -18.77 1.65
C CYS A 421 -20.48 -17.82 1.99
N LEU A 422 -20.61 -16.57 1.58
CA LEU A 422 -19.74 -15.48 2.00
C LEU A 422 -20.57 -14.28 2.42
N VAL A 423 -20.27 -13.74 3.58
CA VAL A 423 -20.92 -12.54 4.11
C VAL A 423 -19.93 -11.38 4.12
N LEU A 424 -20.27 -10.29 3.44
CA LEU A 424 -19.57 -9.02 3.56
C LEU A 424 -20.36 -8.07 4.44
N LYS A 425 -19.77 -7.68 5.55
CA LYS A 425 -20.34 -6.69 6.46
C LYS A 425 -19.66 -5.34 6.26
N TYR A 426 -20.46 -4.30 6.07
CA TYR A 426 -20.01 -2.91 5.94
C TYR A 426 -20.35 -2.14 7.22
N GLY A 427 -19.33 -1.58 7.86
CA GLY A 427 -19.49 -0.71 9.02
C GLY A 427 -18.89 0.67 8.80
N TYR A 428 -19.54 1.72 9.32
CA TYR A 428 -19.03 3.09 9.30
C TYR A 428 -18.30 3.46 10.60
N ARG A 429 -18.63 2.81 11.72
CA ARG A 429 -17.95 2.90 13.01
C ARG A 429 -18.10 1.55 13.73
N LEU A 430 -17.02 1.04 14.27
CA LEU A 430 -17.07 0.02 15.31
C LEU A 430 -16.72 0.76 16.61
N LYS A 431 -17.73 1.14 17.39
CA LYS A 431 -17.50 1.45 18.81
C LYS A 431 -17.27 0.11 19.51
N ILE A 432 -16.09 -0.46 19.32
CA ILE A 432 -15.66 -1.60 20.14
C ILE A 432 -15.19 -0.98 21.45
N ASP A 433 -16.04 -1.02 22.47
CA ASP A 433 -15.56 -0.93 23.85
C ASP A 433 -14.79 -2.23 24.10
N LEU A 434 -13.46 -2.13 24.19
CA LEU A 434 -12.52 -3.27 24.27
C LEU A 434 -12.64 -4.07 25.59
N ARG A 435 -13.72 -3.92 26.36
CA ARG A 435 -13.92 -4.58 27.65
C ARG A 435 -14.53 -5.98 27.57
N CYS A 436 -14.80 -6.50 26.37
CA CYS A 436 -15.45 -7.81 26.19
C CYS A 436 -14.66 -8.76 25.28
N PHE A 437 -13.33 -8.79 25.42
CA PHE A 437 -12.50 -9.92 24.97
C PHE A 437 -11.66 -10.45 26.13
#